data_AF-A0A8J1TIZ5-F1
#
_entry.id   AF-A0A8J1TIZ5-F1
#
_cell.length_a   1.000
_cell.length_b   1.000
_cell.length_c   1.000
_cell.angle_alpha   90.00
_cell.angle_beta   90.00
_cell.angle_gamma   90.00
#
_symmetry.space_group_name_H-M   'P 1'
#
loop_
_entity.id
_entity.type
_entity.pdbx_description
1 polymer ?
#
loop_
_entity_poly.entity_id
_entity_poly.type
_entity_poly.pdbx_seq_one_letter_code
_entity_poly.pdbx_strand_id
1 'polypeptide(L)'
;MCSVNKYCNPGFTLANMKLLIFFAFVTAVRGQFECPVDIDGNPIDGGFAHETDCTRFYNCWEGEATEWTCEDGLWFDSWTQGCVHPIRSDCKAGDYNNARCRMTPNDPDAGQQIFGDVFFRQNQTGGNTDIYVELRGFDPNDAEVLHGMHVHTEGSIEGGCAATGGHFNPTSSNHGSPASEDRHVGDLGNIEEDTTGSVVMVLIDDKISLLPANPNYIIGRSIVVHATYDDYGLGNGTSLINGNAGARLACCVIMANDF
;
A
#
# COMPACT_ATOMS: atom_id res chain seq x y z
N MET A 1 66.91 2.15 -65.74
CA MET A 1 66.00 3.30 -65.85
C MET A 1 65.16 3.32 -64.58
N CYS A 2 65.27 4.18 -63.57
CA CYS A 2 66.15 5.28 -63.10
C CYS A 2 65.81 5.40 -61.59
N SER A 3 66.50 6.09 -60.68
CA SER A 3 67.90 6.47 -60.41
C SER A 3 67.86 7.21 -59.05
N VAL A 4 69.01 7.23 -58.39
CA VAL A 4 69.41 7.83 -57.10
C VAL A 4 69.08 9.34 -56.89
N ASN A 5 68.91 9.74 -55.63
CA ASN A 5 69.23 11.04 -54.96
C ASN A 5 68.41 12.33 -55.24
N LYS A 6 67.92 12.98 -54.17
CA LYS A 6 68.26 14.38 -53.80
C LYS A 6 67.73 14.79 -52.40
N TYR A 7 68.64 15.34 -51.61
CA TYR A 7 68.43 16.04 -50.33
C TYR A 7 67.54 17.28 -50.49
N CYS A 8 66.76 17.62 -49.44
CA CYS A 8 66.55 18.98 -48.97
C CYS A 8 65.95 18.97 -47.55
N ASN A 9 66.74 19.44 -46.57
CA ASN A 9 66.24 20.04 -45.34
C ASN A 9 66.65 21.52 -45.42
N PRO A 10 65.75 22.47 -45.16
CA PRO A 10 66.06 23.37 -44.06
C PRO A 10 64.82 23.67 -43.19
N GLY A 11 65.08 23.77 -41.88
CA GLY A 11 64.05 23.81 -40.85
C GLY A 11 63.22 25.09 -40.80
N PHE A 12 62.12 25.01 -40.05
CA PHE A 12 61.43 26.14 -39.46
C PHE A 12 60.76 25.71 -38.14
N THR A 13 61.31 26.23 -37.05
CA THR A 13 60.68 26.64 -35.78
C THR A 13 59.48 25.84 -35.24
N LEU A 14 59.72 25.14 -34.12
CA LEU A 14 58.70 24.69 -33.17
C LEU A 14 57.95 25.91 -32.59
N ALA A 15 56.73 26.16 -33.07
CA ALA A 15 55.79 27.03 -32.37
C ALA A 15 55.19 26.24 -31.19
N ASN A 16 55.40 26.74 -29.98
CA ASN A 16 54.80 26.22 -28.74
C ASN A 16 53.27 26.35 -28.79
N MET A 17 52.58 25.30 -29.22
CA MET A 17 51.14 25.20 -29.09
C MET A 17 50.81 24.78 -27.65
N LYS A 18 50.61 25.76 -26.77
CA LYS A 18 50.06 25.52 -25.42
C LYS A 18 48.64 25.00 -25.58
N LEU A 19 48.48 23.67 -25.48
CA LEU A 19 47.19 23.02 -25.36
C LEU A 19 46.62 23.35 -23.97
N LEU A 20 45.78 24.38 -23.89
CA LEU A 20 44.95 24.66 -22.71
C LEU A 20 43.84 23.62 -22.67
N ILE A 21 44.07 22.52 -21.95
CA ILE A 21 43.01 21.58 -21.60
C ILE A 21 42.16 22.27 -20.51
N PHE A 22 41.04 22.85 -20.92
CA PHE A 22 39.98 23.21 -19.97
C PHE A 22 39.38 21.91 -19.45
N PHE A 23 39.78 21.50 -18.24
CA PHE A 23 39.00 20.56 -17.46
C PHE A 23 37.68 21.26 -17.09
N ALA A 24 36.65 21.05 -17.90
CA ALA A 24 35.29 21.27 -17.45
C ALA A 24 35.03 20.25 -16.33
N PHE A 25 35.20 20.67 -15.08
CA PHE A 25 34.62 19.98 -13.95
C PHE A 25 33.10 20.07 -14.12
N VAL A 26 32.51 19.08 -14.79
CA VAL A 26 31.09 18.79 -14.61
C VAL A 26 31.01 18.17 -13.22
N THR A 27 30.83 19.02 -12.21
CA THR A 27 30.31 18.54 -10.94
C THR A 27 28.94 17.97 -11.26
N ALA A 28 28.83 16.63 -11.23
CA ALA A 28 27.53 16.00 -11.15
C ALA A 28 26.89 16.53 -9.86
N VAL A 29 25.95 17.46 -9.99
CA VAL A 29 25.08 17.87 -8.89
C VAL A 29 24.31 16.60 -8.56
N ARG A 30 24.68 15.94 -7.46
CA ARG A 30 23.77 14.97 -6.84
C ARG A 30 22.54 15.78 -6.47
N GLY A 31 21.38 15.42 -7.04
CA GLY A 31 20.13 16.14 -6.80
C GLY A 31 19.93 16.31 -5.30
N GLN A 32 20.00 17.55 -4.83
CA GLN A 32 19.59 17.90 -3.49
C GLN A 32 18.07 18.07 -3.57
N PHE A 33 17.33 17.35 -2.73
CA PHE A 33 15.87 17.46 -2.69
C PHE A 33 15.47 18.94 -2.49
N GLU A 34 14.56 19.42 -3.34
CA GLU A 34 14.02 20.78 -3.27
C GLU A 34 12.63 20.74 -2.67
N CYS A 35 12.38 21.59 -1.66
CA CYS A 35 11.07 21.68 -1.03
C CYS A 35 9.99 22.09 -2.04
N PRO A 36 8.83 21.41 -2.08
CA PRO A 36 7.72 21.80 -2.93
C PRO A 36 7.26 23.24 -2.67
N VAL A 37 6.75 23.89 -3.71
CA VAL A 37 6.19 25.24 -3.65
C VAL A 37 4.71 25.22 -4.02
N ASP A 38 3.94 26.17 -3.50
CA ASP A 38 2.55 26.38 -3.86
C ASP A 38 2.41 27.03 -5.27
N ILE A 39 1.16 27.26 -5.69
CA ILE A 39 0.87 27.88 -7.00
C ILE A 39 1.41 29.30 -7.15
N ASP A 40 1.71 29.97 -6.04
CA ASP A 40 2.25 31.33 -5.98
C ASP A 40 3.79 31.32 -5.80
N GLY A 41 4.40 30.14 -5.71
CA GLY A 41 5.84 29.95 -5.57
C GLY A 41 6.35 30.04 -4.12
N ASN A 42 5.47 30.02 -3.12
CA ASN A 42 5.90 30.00 -1.72
C ASN A 42 6.26 28.58 -1.28
N PRO A 43 7.32 28.39 -0.47
CA PRO A 43 7.64 27.08 0.09
C PRO A 43 6.49 26.48 0.89
N ILE A 44 6.26 25.18 0.68
CA ILE A 44 5.31 24.39 1.46
C ILE A 44 6.07 23.72 2.61
N ASP A 45 5.71 24.08 3.84
CA ASP A 45 6.26 23.45 5.03
C ASP A 45 5.63 22.08 5.27
N GLY A 46 6.43 21.13 5.74
CA GLY A 46 5.97 19.78 6.06
C GLY A 46 7.00 18.68 5.79
N GLY A 47 6.59 17.45 6.09
CA GLY A 47 7.32 16.23 5.80
C GLY A 47 7.01 15.71 4.40
N PHE A 48 8.04 15.30 3.68
CA PHE A 48 7.99 14.76 2.32
C PHE A 48 8.77 13.45 2.24
N ALA A 49 8.18 12.42 1.62
CA ALA A 49 8.79 11.09 1.53
C ALA A 49 10.11 11.12 0.75
N HIS A 50 11.10 10.35 1.20
CA HIS A 50 12.34 10.17 0.45
C HIS A 50 12.11 9.23 -0.74
N GLU A 51 12.64 9.60 -1.90
CA GLU A 51 12.32 8.99 -3.20
C GLU A 51 12.74 7.51 -3.31
N THR A 52 13.72 7.09 -2.52
CA THR A 52 14.36 5.77 -2.65
C THR A 52 14.50 5.02 -1.31
N ASP A 53 14.03 5.59 -0.20
CA ASP A 53 14.18 4.97 1.12
C ASP A 53 12.97 5.33 2.00
N CYS A 54 12.08 4.37 2.22
CA CYS A 54 10.87 4.60 3.02
C CYS A 54 11.13 4.94 4.49
N THR A 55 12.33 4.63 5.00
CA THR A 55 12.72 4.99 6.36
C THR A 55 13.16 6.45 6.48
N ARG A 56 13.28 7.17 5.36
CA ARG A 56 13.73 8.56 5.34
C ARG A 56 12.67 9.50 4.81
N PHE A 57 12.77 10.75 5.22
CA PHE A 57 11.92 11.82 4.75
C PHE A 57 12.64 13.16 4.87
N TYR A 58 12.15 14.13 4.11
CA TYR A 58 12.61 15.50 4.18
C TYR A 58 11.62 16.33 4.99
N ASN A 59 12.10 17.05 5.99
CA ASN A 59 11.34 18.09 6.66
C ASN A 59 11.70 19.45 6.06
N CYS A 60 10.73 20.10 5.46
CA CYS A 60 10.85 21.42 4.86
C CYS A 60 10.36 22.49 5.81
N TRP A 61 11.18 23.53 6.00
CA TRP A 61 10.82 24.71 6.75
C TRP A 61 11.37 25.96 6.06
N GLU A 62 10.48 26.88 5.65
CA GLU A 62 10.84 28.10 4.91
C GLU A 62 11.67 27.84 3.64
N GLY A 63 11.46 26.68 2.99
CA GLY A 63 12.17 26.27 1.76
C GLY A 63 13.50 25.55 2.00
N GLU A 64 13.95 25.43 3.25
CA GLU A 64 15.13 24.66 3.60
C GLU A 64 14.74 23.20 3.92
N ALA A 65 15.34 22.25 3.19
CA ALA A 65 15.12 20.83 3.37
C ALA A 65 16.13 20.23 4.35
N THR A 66 15.63 19.48 5.34
CA THR A 66 16.46 18.64 6.22
C THR A 66 16.06 17.17 6.08
N GLU A 67 17.02 16.27 5.92
CA GLU A 67 16.75 14.83 5.86
C GLU A 67 16.68 14.24 7.27
N TRP A 68 15.66 13.43 7.51
CA TRP A 68 15.39 12.72 8.76
C TRP A 68 15.22 11.23 8.48
N THR A 69 15.41 10.42 9.52
CA THR A 69 15.20 8.98 9.47
C THR A 69 14.23 8.59 10.57
N CYS A 70 13.23 7.79 10.22
CA CYS A 70 12.31 7.18 11.15
C CYS A 70 13.04 6.20 12.08
N GLU A 71 12.45 5.94 13.24
CA GLU A 71 12.93 4.87 14.12
C GLU A 71 12.87 3.52 13.40
N ASP A 72 13.74 2.59 13.82
CA ASP A 72 13.93 1.30 13.16
C ASP A 72 12.59 0.56 12.95
N GLY A 73 12.32 0.21 11.69
CA GLY A 73 11.12 -0.53 11.29
C GLY A 73 9.90 0.34 10.98
N LEU A 74 9.99 1.67 11.10
CA LEU A 74 8.92 2.60 10.73
C LEU A 74 9.24 3.31 9.41
N TRP A 75 8.20 3.60 8.65
CA TRP A 75 8.29 4.31 7.37
C TRP A 75 7.55 5.64 7.45
N PHE A 76 8.06 6.66 6.77
CA PHE A 76 7.39 7.95 6.72
C PHE A 76 6.08 7.85 5.93
N ASP A 77 5.05 8.49 6.43
CA ASP A 77 3.74 8.61 5.80
C ASP A 77 3.40 10.09 5.62
N SER A 78 3.25 10.52 4.37
CA SER A 78 3.00 11.92 4.06
C SER A 78 1.61 12.37 4.51
N TRP A 79 0.67 11.45 4.74
CA TRP A 79 -0.66 11.80 5.23
C TRP A 79 -0.67 12.16 6.71
N THR A 80 -0.10 11.30 7.55
CA THR A 80 0.01 11.53 9.00
C THR A 80 1.15 12.48 9.36
N GLN A 81 2.00 12.83 8.39
CA GLN A 81 3.19 13.67 8.57
C GLN A 81 4.13 13.07 9.63
N GLY A 82 4.24 11.75 9.65
CA GLY A 82 4.96 11.01 10.69
C GLY A 82 5.38 9.60 10.28
N CYS A 83 6.13 8.96 11.16
CA CYS A 83 6.61 7.60 10.96
C CYS A 83 5.56 6.59 11.44
N VAL A 84 5.09 5.73 10.54
CA VAL A 84 4.06 4.72 10.80
C VAL A 84 4.57 3.32 10.43
N HIS A 85 3.80 2.29 10.77
CA HIS A 85 4.09 0.93 10.33
C HIS A 85 4.18 0.87 8.79
N PRO A 86 5.13 0.13 8.18
CA PRO A 86 5.37 0.13 6.74
C PRO A 86 4.10 0.04 5.90
N ILE A 87 3.21 -0.91 6.21
CA ILE A 87 1.94 -1.14 5.48
C ILE A 87 0.97 0.05 5.47
N ARG A 88 1.08 0.95 6.47
CA ARG A 88 0.28 2.18 6.56
C ARG A 88 0.90 3.33 5.80
N SER A 89 2.21 3.28 5.57
CA SER A 89 2.94 4.33 4.88
C SER A 89 2.57 4.35 3.40
N ASP A 90 2.37 5.56 2.89
CA ASP A 90 2.20 5.87 1.47
C ASP A 90 3.52 5.83 0.67
N CYS A 91 4.61 5.37 1.28
CA CYS A 91 5.91 5.33 0.64
C CYS A 91 5.91 4.52 -0.66
N LYS A 92 6.50 5.13 -1.70
CA LYS A 92 6.68 4.57 -3.04
C LYS A 92 8.09 4.08 -3.36
N ALA A 93 9.00 4.12 -2.39
CA ALA A 93 10.35 3.61 -2.58
C ALA A 93 10.32 2.06 -2.60
N GLY A 94 9.83 1.52 -3.71
CA GLY A 94 9.67 0.10 -3.98
C GLY A 94 8.51 -0.18 -4.93
N ASP A 95 8.64 -1.26 -5.67
CA ASP A 95 7.68 -1.80 -6.63
C ASP A 95 6.53 -2.52 -5.89
N TYR A 96 5.76 -1.80 -5.07
CA TYR A 96 4.65 -2.34 -4.28
C TYR A 96 3.30 -1.98 -4.90
N ASN A 97 2.37 -2.94 -4.89
CA ASN A 97 0.97 -2.65 -5.14
C ASN A 97 0.33 -2.38 -3.78
N ASN A 98 -0.24 -1.19 -3.60
CA ASN A 98 -0.90 -0.79 -2.37
C ASN A 98 -2.39 -0.55 -2.64
N ALA A 99 -3.23 -0.94 -1.70
CA ALA A 99 -4.66 -0.63 -1.73
C ALA A 99 -5.16 -0.26 -0.34
N ARG A 100 -6.28 0.48 -0.31
CA ARG A 100 -6.92 0.92 0.92
C ARG A 100 -8.43 0.77 0.81
N CYS A 101 -9.05 0.37 1.91
CA CYS A 101 -10.49 0.29 2.08
C CYS A 101 -10.87 1.11 3.32
N ARG A 102 -11.55 2.25 3.12
CA ARG A 102 -12.02 3.10 4.22
C ARG A 102 -13.38 2.61 4.69
N MET A 103 -13.41 1.96 5.84
CA MET A 103 -14.58 1.29 6.39
C MET A 103 -15.71 2.28 6.67
N THR A 104 -16.92 1.93 6.22
CA THR A 104 -18.15 2.69 6.48
C THR A 104 -19.19 1.80 7.16
N PRO A 105 -19.90 2.32 8.17
CA PRO A 105 -21.02 1.62 8.81
C PRO A 105 -22.09 1.23 7.77
N ASN A 106 -22.65 0.02 7.91
CA ASN A 106 -23.70 -0.47 7.01
C ASN A 106 -25.00 0.33 7.15
N ASP A 107 -25.39 0.61 8.40
CA ASP A 107 -26.54 1.43 8.74
C ASP A 107 -26.04 2.67 9.48
N PRO A 108 -26.15 3.88 8.89
CA PRO A 108 -25.66 5.12 9.51
C PRO A 108 -26.46 5.53 10.75
N ASP A 109 -27.67 4.97 10.94
CA ASP A 109 -28.55 5.26 12.07
C ASP A 109 -28.46 4.20 13.18
N ALA A 110 -27.66 3.14 12.98
CA ALA A 110 -27.45 2.11 13.99
C ALA A 110 -26.71 2.67 15.23
N GLY A 111 -27.02 2.12 16.41
CA GLY A 111 -26.35 2.53 17.65
C GLY A 111 -24.85 2.20 17.66
N GLN A 112 -24.45 1.13 16.98
CA GLN A 112 -23.06 0.73 16.78
C GLN A 112 -22.60 1.17 15.38
N GLN A 113 -21.45 1.83 15.32
CA GLN A 113 -20.91 2.40 14.09
C GLN A 113 -19.46 1.96 13.94
N ILE A 114 -19.20 0.94 13.11
CA ILE A 114 -17.83 0.48 12.85
C ILE A 114 -17.21 1.27 11.71
N PHE A 115 -16.05 1.86 11.98
CA PHE A 115 -15.30 2.69 11.02
C PHE A 115 -13.79 2.49 11.19
N GLY A 116 -13.01 2.98 10.22
CA GLY A 116 -11.56 2.86 10.20
C GLY A 116 -11.04 2.54 8.82
N ASP A 117 -9.90 1.85 8.76
CA ASP A 117 -9.20 1.56 7.52
C ASP A 117 -8.66 0.12 7.49
N VAL A 118 -8.69 -0.48 6.30
CA VAL A 118 -7.97 -1.70 5.97
C VAL A 118 -6.98 -1.38 4.86
N PHE A 119 -5.70 -1.64 5.09
CA PHE A 119 -4.63 -1.43 4.13
C PHE A 119 -4.13 -2.77 3.59
N PHE A 120 -3.78 -2.79 2.32
CA PHE A 120 -3.25 -3.96 1.64
C PHE A 120 -1.93 -3.61 0.97
N ARG A 121 -0.96 -4.51 1.06
CA ARG A 121 0.30 -4.41 0.34
C ARG A 121 0.69 -5.75 -0.25
N GLN A 122 1.08 -5.74 -1.52
CA GLN A 122 1.63 -6.92 -2.19
C GLN A 122 2.90 -6.52 -2.96
N ASN A 123 4.01 -7.19 -2.64
CA ASN A 123 5.27 -7.08 -3.39
C ASN A 123 5.08 -7.61 -4.82
N GLN A 124 5.81 -7.08 -5.79
CA GLN A 124 5.64 -7.50 -7.19
C GLN A 124 5.89 -9.02 -7.40
N THR A 125 4.91 -9.62 -8.10
CA THR A 125 4.79 -11.00 -8.60
C THR A 125 4.85 -12.14 -7.58
N GLY A 126 3.68 -12.66 -7.20
CA GLY A 126 3.53 -13.97 -6.55
C GLY A 126 3.82 -14.02 -5.05
N GLY A 127 4.09 -12.88 -4.41
CA GLY A 127 4.18 -12.79 -2.96
C GLY A 127 2.81 -12.74 -2.27
N ASN A 128 2.80 -13.03 -0.97
CA ASN A 128 1.62 -12.87 -0.13
C ASN A 128 1.17 -11.41 -0.11
N THR A 129 -0.12 -11.20 0.16
CA THR A 129 -0.69 -9.89 0.43
C THR A 129 -0.72 -9.69 1.94
N ASP A 130 0.00 -8.68 2.42
CA ASP A 130 -0.09 -8.23 3.80
C ASP A 130 -1.33 -7.34 3.94
N ILE A 131 -2.08 -7.52 5.03
CA ILE A 131 -3.33 -6.79 5.32
C ILE A 131 -3.21 -6.20 6.71
N TYR A 132 -3.36 -4.89 6.85
CA TYR A 132 -3.38 -4.20 8.14
C TYR A 132 -4.77 -3.64 8.40
N VAL A 133 -5.37 -4.09 9.49
CA VAL A 133 -6.72 -3.72 9.90
C VAL A 133 -6.61 -2.75 11.08
N GLU A 134 -7.18 -1.55 10.93
CA GLU A 134 -7.39 -0.59 12.03
C GLU A 134 -8.86 -0.17 12.04
N LEU A 135 -9.67 -0.83 12.86
CA LEU A 135 -11.10 -0.57 12.99
C LEU A 135 -11.46 -0.21 14.43
N ARG A 136 -12.54 0.55 14.60
CA ARG A 136 -13.08 1.00 15.89
C ARG A 136 -14.59 1.06 15.84
N GLY A 137 -15.19 1.22 17.02
CA GLY A 137 -16.62 1.46 17.18
C GLY A 137 -17.44 0.18 17.35
N PHE A 138 -16.78 -0.92 17.66
CA PHE A 138 -17.44 -2.11 18.17
C PHE A 138 -17.90 -1.89 19.62
N ASP A 139 -18.81 -2.74 20.13
CA ASP A 139 -19.35 -2.62 21.48
C ASP A 139 -18.52 -3.48 22.44
N PRO A 140 -17.66 -2.90 23.28
CA PRO A 140 -16.80 -3.68 24.19
C PRO A 140 -17.58 -4.44 25.28
N ASN A 141 -18.90 -4.26 25.37
CA ASN A 141 -19.76 -4.98 26.29
C ASN A 141 -20.49 -6.17 25.64
N ASP A 142 -20.40 -6.33 24.31
CA ASP A 142 -20.97 -7.49 23.65
C ASP A 142 -20.20 -8.77 24.02
N ALA A 143 -20.91 -9.90 23.99
CA ALA A 143 -20.32 -11.20 24.29
C ALA A 143 -19.46 -11.74 23.14
N GLU A 144 -19.66 -11.20 21.93
CA GLU A 144 -18.98 -11.59 20.70
C GLU A 144 -17.83 -10.62 20.43
N VAL A 145 -16.60 -11.11 20.53
CA VAL A 145 -15.38 -10.31 20.25
C VAL A 145 -14.71 -10.69 18.92
N LEU A 146 -15.21 -11.74 18.28
CA LEU A 146 -14.71 -12.23 16.99
C LEU A 146 -15.71 -11.88 15.89
N HIS A 147 -15.19 -11.33 14.80
CA HIS A 147 -15.97 -10.89 13.66
C HIS A 147 -15.42 -11.46 12.36
N GLY A 148 -16.27 -12.12 11.58
CA GLY A 148 -15.91 -12.55 10.23
C GLY A 148 -15.56 -11.35 9.35
N MET A 149 -14.46 -11.42 8.61
CA MET A 149 -14.03 -10.41 7.64
C MET A 149 -13.75 -11.06 6.29
N HIS A 150 -14.38 -10.52 5.24
CA HIS A 150 -14.30 -11.13 3.91
C HIS A 150 -14.14 -10.09 2.80
N VAL A 151 -13.44 -10.47 1.73
CA VAL A 151 -13.56 -9.79 0.44
C VAL A 151 -14.85 -10.25 -0.23
N HIS A 152 -15.73 -9.31 -0.53
CA HIS A 152 -16.97 -9.53 -1.26
C HIS A 152 -16.82 -9.19 -2.74
N THR A 153 -17.70 -9.73 -3.58
CA THR A 153 -17.53 -9.75 -5.04
C THR A 153 -17.61 -8.36 -5.67
N GLU A 154 -18.58 -7.54 -5.24
CA GLU A 154 -18.92 -6.28 -5.89
C GLU A 154 -18.21 -5.07 -5.27
N GLY A 155 -17.84 -4.10 -6.10
CA GLY A 155 -17.23 -2.83 -5.71
C GLY A 155 -18.24 -1.73 -5.41
N SER A 156 -19.35 -2.04 -4.75
CA SER A 156 -20.38 -1.06 -4.43
C SER A 156 -20.88 -1.21 -3.00
N ILE A 157 -21.08 -0.06 -2.35
CA ILE A 157 -21.73 0.09 -1.05
C ILE A 157 -22.96 1.01 -1.16
N GLU A 158 -23.41 1.29 -2.39
CA GLU A 158 -24.61 2.10 -2.62
C GLU A 158 -25.84 1.35 -2.09
N GLY A 159 -26.57 1.97 -1.16
CA GLY A 159 -27.68 1.31 -0.47
C GLY A 159 -27.23 0.34 0.64
N GLY A 160 -25.98 0.46 1.11
CA GLY A 160 -25.43 -0.32 2.21
C GLY A 160 -24.71 -1.58 1.76
N CYS A 161 -24.24 -2.35 2.73
CA CYS A 161 -23.37 -3.50 2.52
C CYS A 161 -24.05 -4.67 1.82
N ALA A 162 -25.37 -4.67 1.62
CA ALA A 162 -26.03 -5.66 0.78
C ALA A 162 -25.54 -5.61 -0.68
N ALA A 163 -25.16 -4.41 -1.16
CA ALA A 163 -24.69 -4.19 -2.53
C ALA A 163 -23.35 -4.89 -2.84
N THR A 164 -22.60 -5.35 -1.83
CA THR A 164 -21.31 -6.02 -2.02
C THR A 164 -21.41 -7.43 -2.61
N GLY A 165 -22.62 -8.01 -2.68
CA GLY A 165 -22.81 -9.39 -3.16
C GLY A 165 -22.34 -10.43 -2.15
N GLY A 166 -21.93 -11.62 -2.62
CA GLY A 166 -21.37 -12.70 -1.78
C GLY A 166 -19.84 -12.64 -1.69
N HIS A 167 -19.24 -13.58 -0.95
CA HIS A 167 -17.78 -13.70 -0.85
C HIS A 167 -17.16 -13.84 -2.25
N PHE A 168 -16.01 -13.24 -2.46
CA PHE A 168 -15.29 -13.33 -3.72
C PHE A 168 -14.76 -14.76 -3.93
N ASN A 169 -15.37 -15.48 -4.88
CA ASN A 169 -15.10 -16.90 -5.12
C ASN A 169 -14.94 -17.21 -6.63
N PRO A 170 -13.81 -16.82 -7.26
CA PRO A 170 -13.56 -17.10 -8.67
C PRO A 170 -13.31 -18.60 -8.94
N THR A 171 -13.02 -19.40 -7.92
CA THR A 171 -12.66 -20.82 -8.02
C THR A 171 -13.84 -21.77 -7.79
N SER A 172 -15.02 -21.25 -7.43
CA SER A 172 -16.19 -22.07 -7.03
C SER A 172 -15.88 -23.05 -5.89
N SER A 173 -15.00 -22.65 -4.97
CA SER A 173 -14.64 -23.40 -3.77
C SER A 173 -15.75 -23.31 -2.72
N ASN A 174 -15.71 -24.16 -1.69
CA ASN A 174 -16.51 -23.93 -0.50
C ASN A 174 -15.90 -22.80 0.33
N HIS A 175 -16.67 -22.23 1.24
CA HIS A 175 -16.15 -21.37 2.29
C HIS A 175 -15.25 -22.15 3.27
N GLY A 176 -14.19 -21.52 3.77
CA GLY A 176 -13.27 -22.14 4.73
C GLY A 176 -12.33 -21.17 5.43
N SER A 177 -11.58 -21.66 6.43
CA SER A 177 -10.56 -20.84 7.12
C SER A 177 -9.46 -20.34 6.16
N PRO A 178 -8.75 -19.24 6.48
CA PRO A 178 -7.62 -18.77 5.68
C PRO A 178 -6.52 -19.82 5.46
N ALA A 179 -6.32 -20.74 6.40
CA ALA A 179 -5.33 -21.82 6.24
C ALA A 179 -5.81 -22.99 5.35
N SER A 180 -7.08 -22.99 4.91
CA SER A 180 -7.66 -24.06 4.10
C SER A 180 -7.29 -23.89 2.63
N GLU A 181 -7.00 -25.01 1.96
CA GLU A 181 -6.88 -25.04 0.51
C GLU A 181 -8.24 -24.90 -0.19
N ASP A 182 -9.29 -25.52 0.37
CA ASP A 182 -10.67 -25.31 -0.05
C ASP A 182 -11.28 -24.19 0.78
N ARG A 183 -11.24 -22.98 0.22
CA ARG A 183 -11.84 -21.75 0.75
C ARG A 183 -12.17 -20.82 -0.40
N HIS A 184 -13.07 -19.87 -0.20
CA HIS A 184 -13.18 -18.76 -1.13
C HIS A 184 -11.88 -17.94 -1.12
N VAL A 185 -11.60 -17.28 -2.23
CA VAL A 185 -10.46 -16.36 -2.31
C VAL A 185 -10.63 -15.22 -1.30
N GLY A 186 -11.86 -14.74 -1.13
CA GLY A 186 -12.18 -13.67 -0.19
C GLY A 186 -12.31 -14.06 1.28
N ASP A 187 -12.09 -15.32 1.66
CA ASP A 187 -12.20 -15.73 3.08
C ASP A 187 -10.93 -15.31 3.84
N LEU A 188 -11.03 -14.27 4.68
CA LEU A 188 -9.92 -13.77 5.51
C LEU A 188 -10.06 -14.16 7.00
N GLY A 189 -11.13 -14.88 7.34
CA GLY A 189 -11.37 -15.42 8.66
C GLY A 189 -11.87 -14.38 9.66
N ASN A 190 -11.42 -14.49 10.92
CA ASN A 190 -11.88 -13.63 12.00
C ASN A 190 -10.88 -12.52 12.35
N ILE A 191 -11.42 -11.35 12.66
CA ILE A 191 -10.73 -10.28 13.40
C ILE A 191 -11.24 -10.26 14.84
N GLU A 192 -10.39 -9.85 15.77
CA GLU A 192 -10.70 -9.84 17.21
C GLU A 192 -10.59 -8.41 17.75
N GLU A 193 -11.65 -7.93 18.39
CA GLU A 193 -11.64 -6.63 19.06
C GLU A 193 -10.99 -6.71 20.46
N ASP A 194 -10.39 -5.62 20.88
CA ASP A 194 -9.89 -5.44 22.23
C ASP A 194 -10.99 -4.96 23.19
N THR A 195 -10.66 -4.84 24.47
CA THR A 195 -11.58 -4.38 25.53
C THR A 195 -12.07 -2.93 25.37
N THR A 196 -11.64 -2.22 24.33
CA THR A 196 -12.06 -0.86 23.99
C THR A 196 -12.96 -0.80 22.76
N GLY A 197 -13.26 -1.95 22.14
CA GLY A 197 -14.01 -2.01 20.88
C GLY A 197 -13.17 -1.56 19.68
N SER A 198 -11.87 -1.86 19.71
CA SER A 198 -10.91 -1.56 18.63
C SER A 198 -10.25 -2.83 18.12
N VAL A 199 -9.96 -2.87 16.81
CA VAL A 199 -9.18 -3.93 16.15
C VAL A 199 -7.94 -3.30 15.55
N VAL A 200 -6.76 -3.75 15.95
CA VAL A 200 -5.48 -3.41 15.32
C VAL A 200 -4.67 -4.68 15.10
N MET A 201 -4.59 -5.16 13.86
CA MET A 201 -3.90 -6.42 13.57
C MET A 201 -3.34 -6.49 12.16
N VAL A 202 -2.44 -7.46 11.95
CA VAL A 202 -1.87 -7.79 10.64
C VAL A 202 -2.28 -9.22 10.27
N LEU A 203 -2.82 -9.38 9.07
CA LEU A 203 -3.05 -10.65 8.42
C LEU A 203 -2.11 -10.80 7.23
N ILE A 204 -1.77 -12.03 6.89
CA ILE A 204 -1.01 -12.36 5.68
C ILE A 204 -1.83 -13.39 4.92
N ASP A 205 -2.14 -13.08 3.67
CA ASP A 205 -2.94 -13.95 2.81
C ASP A 205 -2.20 -14.32 1.52
N ASP A 206 -2.30 -15.58 1.11
CA ASP A 206 -1.63 -16.12 -0.07
C ASP A 206 -2.57 -16.34 -1.28
N LYS A 207 -3.89 -16.12 -1.13
CA LYS A 207 -4.86 -16.26 -2.23
C LYS A 207 -5.21 -14.94 -2.88
N ILE A 208 -5.50 -13.89 -2.11
CA ILE A 208 -5.85 -12.58 -2.68
C ILE A 208 -4.66 -11.94 -3.40
N SER A 209 -4.94 -11.10 -4.39
CA SER A 209 -3.90 -10.37 -5.09
C SER A 209 -4.32 -8.94 -5.44
N LEU A 210 -3.33 -8.06 -5.44
CA LEU A 210 -3.40 -6.68 -5.93
C LEU A 210 -2.84 -6.54 -7.35
N LEU A 211 -2.48 -7.65 -8.02
CA LEU A 211 -1.95 -7.63 -9.39
C LEU A 211 -3.09 -7.81 -10.41
N PRO A 212 -3.32 -6.86 -11.34
CA PRO A 212 -4.46 -6.90 -12.26
C PRO A 212 -4.54 -8.14 -13.16
N ALA A 213 -3.40 -8.78 -13.45
CA ALA A 213 -3.34 -10.00 -14.26
C ALA A 213 -3.70 -11.28 -13.48
N ASN A 214 -3.81 -11.21 -12.15
CA ASN A 214 -4.14 -12.36 -11.31
C ASN A 214 -5.66 -12.56 -11.28
N PRO A 215 -6.20 -13.79 -11.47
CA PRO A 215 -7.64 -14.05 -11.35
C PRO A 215 -8.22 -13.71 -9.97
N ASN A 216 -7.38 -13.68 -8.93
CA ASN A 216 -7.73 -13.34 -7.57
C ASN A 216 -7.59 -11.84 -7.26
N TYR A 217 -7.61 -10.99 -8.28
CA TYR A 217 -7.51 -9.54 -8.15
C TYR A 217 -8.67 -8.94 -7.33
N ILE A 218 -8.34 -8.19 -6.27
CA ILE A 218 -9.32 -7.64 -5.31
C ILE A 218 -9.53 -6.13 -5.36
N ILE A 219 -8.69 -5.35 -6.06
CA ILE A 219 -8.94 -3.91 -6.20
C ILE A 219 -10.22 -3.70 -7.03
N GLY A 220 -11.08 -2.80 -6.56
CA GLY A 220 -12.42 -2.57 -7.10
C GLY A 220 -13.46 -3.53 -6.55
N ARG A 221 -13.12 -4.41 -5.59
CA ARG A 221 -14.07 -5.21 -4.81
C ARG A 221 -14.34 -4.54 -3.46
N SER A 222 -14.92 -5.26 -2.52
CA SER A 222 -15.25 -4.70 -1.20
C SER A 222 -14.77 -5.57 -0.04
N ILE A 223 -14.54 -4.96 1.12
CA ILE A 223 -14.43 -5.65 2.40
C ILE A 223 -15.77 -5.56 3.12
N VAL A 224 -16.14 -6.62 3.82
CA VAL A 224 -17.28 -6.66 4.75
C VAL A 224 -16.79 -7.19 6.10
N VAL A 225 -17.20 -6.52 7.17
CA VAL A 225 -17.07 -7.00 8.57
C VAL A 225 -18.43 -7.42 9.07
N HIS A 226 -18.48 -8.59 9.70
CA HIS A 226 -19.71 -9.24 10.13
C HIS A 226 -19.97 -9.15 11.64
N ALA A 227 -21.21 -9.41 12.03
CA ALA A 227 -21.69 -9.27 13.40
C ALA A 227 -21.19 -10.34 14.36
N THR A 228 -20.85 -11.52 13.85
CA THR A 228 -20.41 -12.67 14.65
C THR A 228 -19.21 -13.34 14.01
N TYR A 229 -18.62 -14.29 14.74
CA TYR A 229 -17.48 -15.04 14.25
C TYR A 229 -17.84 -15.87 13.01
N ASP A 230 -16.87 -15.98 12.11
CA ASP A 230 -16.84 -16.93 11.01
C ASP A 230 -16.46 -18.32 11.56
N ASP A 231 -17.33 -19.31 11.33
CA ASP A 231 -17.18 -20.71 11.75
C ASP A 231 -16.25 -21.56 10.85
N TYR A 232 -15.62 -20.93 9.85
CA TYR A 232 -14.65 -21.51 8.93
C TYR A 232 -15.18 -22.68 8.08
N GLY A 233 -16.48 -22.75 7.85
CA GLY A 233 -17.07 -23.85 7.09
C GLY A 233 -17.25 -25.13 7.92
N LEU A 234 -17.07 -25.05 9.25
CA LEU A 234 -17.12 -26.21 10.16
C LEU A 234 -18.48 -26.39 10.85
N GLY A 235 -19.39 -25.44 10.65
CA GLY A 235 -20.73 -25.45 11.20
C GLY A 235 -21.76 -26.14 10.30
N ASN A 236 -23.03 -25.77 10.50
CA ASN A 236 -24.16 -26.30 9.75
C ASN A 236 -24.82 -25.20 8.89
N GLY A 237 -25.92 -25.55 8.19
CA GLY A 237 -26.70 -24.57 7.45
C GLY A 237 -25.92 -23.93 6.31
N THR A 238 -25.66 -22.63 6.42
CA THR A 238 -24.92 -21.84 5.41
C THR A 238 -23.42 -21.76 5.67
N SER A 239 -22.88 -22.54 6.61
CA SER A 239 -21.45 -22.55 6.97
C SER A 239 -20.51 -22.65 5.75
N LEU A 240 -20.74 -23.61 4.84
CA LEU A 240 -19.95 -23.76 3.60
C LEU A 240 -20.14 -22.63 2.56
N ILE A 241 -20.99 -21.64 2.84
CA ILE A 241 -21.31 -20.52 1.95
C ILE A 241 -20.82 -19.19 2.55
N ASN A 242 -20.99 -18.97 3.86
CA ASN A 242 -20.76 -17.65 4.48
C ASN A 242 -20.19 -17.72 5.91
N GLY A 243 -19.71 -18.89 6.35
CA GLY A 243 -19.15 -19.07 7.68
C GLY A 243 -20.14 -18.83 8.82
N ASN A 244 -21.43 -18.72 8.53
CA ASN A 244 -22.47 -18.28 9.47
C ASN A 244 -22.15 -16.97 10.22
N ALA A 245 -21.30 -16.09 9.67
CA ALA A 245 -20.82 -14.88 10.33
C ALA A 245 -21.91 -13.82 10.62
N GLY A 246 -23.14 -14.02 10.15
CA GLY A 246 -24.29 -13.19 10.50
C GLY A 246 -24.36 -11.88 9.69
N ALA A 247 -24.98 -10.87 10.30
CA ALA A 247 -25.26 -9.59 9.65
C ALA A 247 -23.98 -8.84 9.25
N ARG A 248 -24.07 -7.96 8.25
CA ARG A 248 -22.97 -7.10 7.81
C ARG A 248 -23.00 -5.82 8.64
N LEU A 249 -21.97 -5.57 9.44
CA LEU A 249 -21.91 -4.38 10.29
C LEU A 249 -21.33 -3.17 9.55
N ALA A 250 -20.31 -3.40 8.72
CA ALA A 250 -19.64 -2.35 7.96
C ALA A 250 -19.01 -2.91 6.68
N CYS A 251 -18.79 -2.03 5.71
CA CYS A 251 -18.15 -2.39 4.46
C CYS A 251 -17.45 -1.19 3.81
N CYS A 252 -16.60 -1.47 2.83
CA CYS A 252 -15.95 -0.45 2.02
C CYS A 252 -15.48 -1.02 0.69
N VAL A 253 -15.23 -0.15 -0.29
CA VAL A 253 -14.62 -0.52 -1.56
C VAL A 253 -13.09 -0.48 -1.43
N ILE A 254 -12.41 -1.50 -1.96
CA ILE A 254 -10.96 -1.60 -1.99
C ILE A 254 -10.46 -0.79 -3.18
N MET A 255 -9.78 0.32 -2.91
CA MET A 255 -9.28 1.23 -3.94
C MET A 255 -7.76 1.08 -4.04
N ALA A 256 -7.24 1.14 -5.27
CA ALA A 256 -5.81 1.32 -5.47
C ALA A 256 -5.38 2.61 -4.74
N ASN A 257 -4.32 2.51 -3.94
CA ASN A 257 -3.81 3.65 -3.21
C ASN A 257 -2.78 4.35 -4.10
N ASP A 258 -3.28 4.98 -5.17
CA ASP A 258 -2.49 5.75 -6.14
C ASP A 258 -2.45 7.22 -5.67
N PHE A 259 -1.51 7.56 -4.78
CA PHE A 259 -1.18 8.97 -4.50
C PHE A 259 0.17 9.32 -5.09
#